data_AF-A0A2H0PGB6-F1
#
_entry.id   AF-A0A2H0PGB6-F1
#
_cell.length_a   1.000
_cell.length_b   1.000
_cell.length_c   1.000
_cell.angle_alpha   90.00
_cell.angle_beta   90.00
_cell.angle_gamma   90.00
#
_symmetry.space_group_name_H-M   'P 1'
#
loop_
_entity.id
_entity.type
_entity.pdbx_description
1 polymer ?
#
loop_
_entity_poly.entity_id
_entity_poly.type
_entity_poly.pdbx_seq_one_letter_code
_entity_poly.pdbx_strand_id
1 'polypeptide(L)'
;MGRISFPRAPPSHLLLVFFCIHPHSCRLSVGYGKSCLEKTMKRIIHIFKLVGPWAVAIGIFAWLFHSYPISSLINAAKHANLLWFSGFSLFYFFFVFALDNWAFSAVLSRFHHPISFKELMPARAVTYLIMILNYGASQGAFAYYLKRTKQIPIWEVLGTFAFVALVDLYWLIGMAVLGSFFEDFQIRGVHLGPTVRGFGAFAAVALILHLFYWHYWSNKPWRVTQWLRQKKFLRIFHEAHLSDYAKMALMRTPVHASIISCMYVVLLTYNAHAPFLTVLGATPIAFILGILPISPSGLGITNSALIELLQNSVQSPLIASGELTAAAIILSSSLLWIFGNMLLKAIVGAFYLTRVSKDLFEPPATTDMNTEQ
;
A
#
# COMPACT_ATOMS: atom_id res chain seq x y z
N MET A 1 -61.40 -45.74 -10.17
CA MET A 1 -62.16 -45.99 -11.42
C MET A 1 -62.86 -44.66 -11.76
N GLY A 2 -62.32 -43.78 -12.62
CA GLY A 2 -62.41 -43.75 -14.12
C GLY A 2 -63.31 -42.56 -14.52
N ARG A 3 -63.21 -41.81 -15.62
CA ARG A 3 -62.38 -41.73 -16.86
C ARG A 3 -62.34 -40.22 -17.30
N ILE A 4 -61.25 -39.62 -17.81
CA ILE A 4 -60.79 -39.43 -19.23
C ILE A 4 -61.80 -38.70 -20.18
N SER A 5 -61.51 -37.63 -20.97
CA SER A 5 -60.52 -36.49 -20.95
C SER A 5 -60.66 -35.50 -22.14
N PHE A 6 -60.55 -34.16 -21.95
CA PHE A 6 -60.17 -33.09 -22.94
C PHE A 6 -60.98 -32.92 -24.27
N PRO A 7 -60.69 -31.94 -25.17
CA PRO A 7 -60.40 -30.49 -25.05
C PRO A 7 -61.29 -29.61 -26.00
N ARG A 8 -61.12 -28.27 -26.07
CA ARG A 8 -61.28 -27.45 -27.33
C ARG A 8 -60.90 -25.96 -27.24
N ALA A 9 -60.23 -25.48 -28.29
CA ALA A 9 -60.10 -24.10 -28.81
C ALA A 9 -59.55 -24.21 -30.25
N PRO A 10 -59.50 -23.17 -31.12
CA PRO A 10 -60.29 -21.92 -31.25
C PRO A 10 -61.18 -22.00 -32.55
N PRO A 11 -61.62 -20.91 -33.25
CA PRO A 11 -60.74 -20.05 -34.08
C PRO A 11 -61.14 -18.55 -34.29
N SER A 12 -60.26 -17.87 -35.01
CA SER A 12 -60.17 -16.48 -35.53
C SER A 12 -61.38 -15.76 -36.17
N HIS A 13 -61.37 -14.42 -36.08
CA HIS A 13 -61.67 -13.46 -37.17
C HIS A 13 -60.73 -12.24 -37.04
N LEU A 14 -59.82 -12.04 -38.01
CA LEU A 14 -59.89 -11.13 -39.17
C LEU A 14 -59.79 -9.61 -38.83
N LEU A 15 -58.69 -8.89 -39.07
CA LEU A 15 -58.04 -8.44 -40.33
C LEU A 15 -58.55 -7.07 -40.82
N LEU A 16 -57.69 -6.04 -40.72
CA LEU A 16 -57.70 -4.89 -41.63
C LEU A 16 -56.25 -4.55 -41.96
N VAL A 17 -55.91 -4.66 -43.25
CA VAL A 17 -54.60 -4.34 -43.81
C VAL A 17 -54.81 -3.23 -44.84
N PHE A 18 -53.96 -2.21 -44.82
CA PHE A 18 -53.71 -1.38 -45.99
C PHE A 18 -52.20 -1.17 -46.18
N PHE A 19 -51.72 -1.71 -47.30
CA PHE A 19 -50.50 -1.33 -48.02
C PHE A 19 -50.66 0.12 -48.56
N CYS A 20 -49.65 0.91 -48.94
CA CYS A 20 -48.21 0.70 -49.20
C CYS A 20 -47.45 2.07 -49.12
N ILE A 21 -46.23 2.09 -49.71
CA ILE A 21 -45.43 3.23 -50.18
C ILE A 21 -44.30 3.68 -49.24
N HIS A 22 -43.11 3.12 -49.50
CA HIS A 22 -41.82 3.78 -49.27
C HIS A 22 -41.67 4.94 -50.28
N PRO A 23 -40.99 6.04 -49.91
CA PRO A 23 -39.61 6.16 -50.39
C PRO A 23 -38.61 6.78 -49.40
N HIS A 24 -37.35 6.40 -49.60
CA HIS A 24 -36.10 7.07 -49.20
C HIS A 24 -36.17 8.26 -48.22
N SER A 25 -35.66 8.05 -47.00
CA SER A 25 -34.85 9.07 -46.31
C SER A 25 -33.91 8.41 -45.30
N CYS A 26 -32.60 8.65 -45.46
CA CYS A 26 -31.54 8.13 -44.61
C CYS A 26 -31.73 8.52 -43.13
N ARG A 27 -32.18 7.60 -42.28
CA ARG A 27 -31.99 7.73 -40.83
C ARG A 27 -30.64 7.14 -40.44
N LEU A 28 -29.60 7.95 -40.63
CA LEU A 28 -28.21 7.64 -40.27
C LEU A 28 -28.09 7.15 -38.82
N SER A 29 -27.24 6.14 -38.62
CA SER A 29 -26.92 5.58 -37.30
C SER A 29 -26.16 6.58 -36.42
N VAL A 30 -26.88 7.36 -35.61
CA VAL A 30 -26.31 8.22 -34.55
C VAL A 30 -26.28 7.47 -33.20
N GLY A 31 -25.92 6.19 -33.23
CA GLY A 31 -25.79 5.33 -32.03
C GLY A 31 -24.36 4.88 -31.73
N TYR A 32 -23.53 4.65 -32.76
CA TYR A 32 -22.20 4.05 -32.59
C TYR A 32 -21.13 5.02 -32.06
N GLY A 33 -21.24 6.32 -32.36
CA GLY A 33 -20.24 7.32 -31.98
C GLY A 33 -20.05 7.45 -30.47
N LYS A 34 -21.14 7.60 -29.70
CA LYS A 34 -21.07 7.80 -28.23
C LYS A 34 -20.44 6.60 -27.51
N SER A 35 -20.76 5.37 -27.92
CA SER A 35 -20.18 4.14 -27.36
C SER A 35 -18.67 4.04 -27.62
N CYS A 36 -18.21 4.43 -28.81
CA CYS A 36 -16.78 4.44 -29.15
C CYS A 36 -16.01 5.52 -28.36
N LEU A 37 -16.57 6.73 -28.28
CA LEU A 37 -15.96 7.85 -27.56
C LEU A 37 -15.92 7.59 -26.05
N GLU A 38 -16.97 7.00 -25.46
CA GLU A 38 -16.99 6.60 -24.05
C GLU A 38 -15.99 5.48 -23.73
N LYS A 39 -15.89 4.45 -24.59
CA LYS A 39 -14.86 3.39 -24.45
C LYS A 39 -13.45 3.97 -24.57
N THR A 40 -13.23 4.87 -25.51
CA THR A 40 -11.94 5.53 -25.73
C THR A 40 -11.56 6.42 -24.55
N MET A 41 -12.49 7.22 -24.04
CA MET A 41 -12.30 8.05 -22.84
C MET A 41 -12.03 7.20 -21.59
N LYS A 42 -12.77 6.11 -21.37
CA LYS A 42 -12.47 5.15 -20.29
C LYS A 42 -11.08 4.53 -20.42
N ARG A 43 -10.65 4.20 -21.64
CA ARG A 43 -9.31 3.67 -21.93
C ARG A 43 -8.21 4.70 -21.68
N ILE A 44 -8.41 5.95 -22.10
CA ILE A 44 -7.49 7.08 -21.83
C ILE A 44 -7.38 7.35 -20.34
N ILE A 45 -8.50 7.43 -19.61
CA ILE A 45 -8.51 7.60 -18.15
C ILE A 45 -7.80 6.44 -17.44
N HIS A 46 -7.97 5.20 -17.93
CA HIS A 46 -7.27 4.03 -17.40
C HIS A 46 -5.76 4.10 -17.64
N ILE A 47 -5.33 4.43 -18.86
CA ILE A 47 -3.91 4.62 -19.21
C ILE A 47 -3.30 5.76 -18.39
N PHE A 48 -4.01 6.89 -18.23
CA PHE A 48 -3.53 8.02 -17.43
C PHE A 48 -3.37 7.64 -15.96
N LYS A 49 -4.30 6.87 -15.38
CA LYS A 49 -4.17 6.34 -14.01
C LYS A 49 -3.02 5.34 -13.84
N LEU A 50 -2.64 4.63 -14.90
CA LEU A 50 -1.54 3.67 -14.89
C LEU A 50 -0.17 4.35 -15.09
N VAL A 51 -0.08 5.27 -16.07
CA VAL A 51 1.18 5.89 -16.51
C VAL A 51 1.49 7.19 -15.73
N GLY A 52 0.47 7.92 -15.29
CA GLY A 52 0.61 9.21 -14.61
C GLY A 52 1.58 9.19 -13.42
N PRO A 53 1.43 8.28 -12.44
CA PRO A 53 2.36 8.20 -11.31
C PRO A 53 3.81 7.91 -11.73
N TRP A 54 4.02 7.07 -12.75
CA TRP A 54 5.35 6.78 -13.29
C TRP A 54 5.95 7.99 -14.00
N ALA A 55 5.15 8.73 -14.79
CA ALA A 55 5.60 9.97 -15.43
C ALA A 55 6.00 11.03 -14.39
N VAL A 56 5.25 11.14 -13.28
CA VAL A 56 5.61 12.03 -12.16
C VAL A 56 6.90 11.56 -11.48
N ALA A 57 7.06 10.26 -11.23
CA ALA A 57 8.30 9.73 -10.64
C ALA A 57 9.53 9.98 -11.54
N ILE A 58 9.39 9.80 -12.86
CA ILE A 58 10.42 10.13 -13.86
C ILE A 58 10.73 11.63 -13.83
N GLY A 59 9.70 12.50 -13.77
CA GLY A 59 9.88 13.95 -13.67
C GLY A 59 10.63 14.37 -12.41
N ILE A 60 10.31 13.78 -11.26
CA ILE A 60 11.02 14.03 -9.99
C ILE A 60 12.47 13.54 -10.07
N PHE A 61 12.73 12.37 -10.66
CA PHE A 61 14.10 11.88 -10.84
C PHE A 61 14.90 12.70 -11.86
N ALA A 62 14.28 13.15 -12.95
CA ALA A 62 14.92 14.06 -13.89
C ALA A 62 15.30 15.39 -13.23
N TRP A 63 14.42 15.94 -12.39
CA TRP A 63 14.72 17.12 -11.58
C TRP A 63 15.83 16.85 -10.55
N LEU A 64 15.75 15.75 -9.78
CA LEU A 64 16.79 15.37 -8.81
C LEU A 64 18.16 15.17 -9.47
N PHE A 65 18.25 14.49 -10.62
CA PHE A 65 19.52 14.28 -11.32
C PHE A 65 20.03 15.51 -12.07
N HIS A 66 19.16 16.48 -12.36
CA HIS A 66 19.55 17.80 -12.84
C HIS A 66 20.10 18.67 -11.68
N SER A 67 19.48 18.64 -10.50
CA SER A 67 19.95 19.34 -9.30
C SER A 67 21.16 18.71 -8.63
N TYR A 68 21.30 17.38 -8.72
CA TYR A 68 22.37 16.60 -8.10
C TYR A 68 22.99 15.67 -9.16
N PRO A 69 24.13 16.06 -9.77
CA PRO A 69 24.74 15.32 -10.87
C PRO A 69 24.98 13.84 -10.54
N ILE A 70 24.64 12.95 -11.48
CA ILE A 70 24.81 11.49 -11.32
C ILE A 70 26.27 11.12 -11.00
N SER A 71 27.25 11.87 -11.53
CA SER A 71 28.67 11.71 -11.19
C SER A 71 28.95 11.90 -9.70
N SER A 72 28.34 12.90 -9.05
CA SER A 72 28.43 13.13 -7.60
C SER A 72 27.77 12.01 -6.80
N LEU A 73 26.65 11.45 -7.28
CA LEU A 73 25.96 10.33 -6.64
C LEU A 73 26.75 9.02 -6.73
N ILE A 74 27.38 8.76 -7.88
CA ILE A 74 28.31 7.64 -8.08
C ILE A 74 29.56 7.84 -7.21
N ASN A 75 30.09 9.07 -7.09
CA ASN A 75 31.23 9.34 -6.22
C ASN A 75 30.88 9.11 -4.74
N ALA A 76 29.72 9.59 -4.28
CA ALA A 76 29.22 9.30 -2.94
C ALA A 76 29.03 7.80 -2.72
N ALA A 77 28.49 7.05 -3.70
CA ALA A 77 28.29 5.60 -3.59
C ALA A 77 29.60 4.81 -3.41
N LYS A 78 30.74 5.30 -3.94
CA LYS A 78 32.06 4.69 -3.72
C LYS A 78 32.55 4.78 -2.27
N HIS A 79 32.05 5.76 -1.51
CA HIS A 79 32.39 5.98 -0.10
C HIS A 79 31.47 5.19 0.85
N ALA A 80 30.44 4.53 0.33
CA ALA A 80 29.60 3.64 1.11
C ALA A 80 30.39 2.38 1.52
N ASN A 81 30.48 2.09 2.81
CA ASN A 81 31.01 0.84 3.29
C ASN A 81 30.00 -0.30 3.00
N LEU A 82 30.16 -0.92 1.82
CA LEU A 82 29.25 -1.95 1.32
C LEU A 82 29.16 -3.18 2.21
N LEU A 83 30.20 -3.51 3.01
CA LEU A 83 30.17 -4.64 3.93
C LEU A 83 29.21 -4.38 5.09
N TRP A 84 29.38 -3.25 5.79
CA TRP A 84 28.46 -2.84 6.86
C TRP A 84 27.05 -2.60 6.34
N PHE A 85 26.91 -1.93 5.17
CA PHE A 85 25.61 -1.74 4.52
C PHE A 85 24.92 -3.05 4.21
N SER A 86 25.61 -4.02 3.60
CA SER A 86 25.01 -5.30 3.21
C SER A 86 24.64 -6.14 4.42
N GLY A 87 25.50 -6.18 5.44
CA GLY A 87 25.20 -6.87 6.71
C GLY A 87 23.99 -6.28 7.42
N PHE A 88 23.92 -4.95 7.55
CA PHE A 88 22.76 -4.26 8.13
C PHE A 88 21.49 -4.46 7.29
N SER A 89 21.57 -4.31 5.97
CA SER A 89 20.43 -4.47 5.05
C SER A 89 19.85 -5.88 5.11
N LEU A 90 20.70 -6.91 5.16
CA LEU A 90 20.29 -8.31 5.30
C LEU A 90 19.62 -8.58 6.66
N PHE A 91 20.24 -8.13 7.75
CA PHE A 91 19.67 -8.25 9.10
C PHE A 91 18.32 -7.52 9.21
N TYR A 92 18.28 -6.25 8.83
CA TYR A 92 17.07 -5.43 8.81
C TYR A 92 15.96 -6.08 8.00
N PHE A 93 16.27 -6.58 6.79
CA PHE A 93 15.29 -7.20 5.92
C PHE A 93 14.63 -8.40 6.61
N PHE A 94 15.42 -9.34 7.13
CA PHE A 94 14.86 -10.52 7.79
C PHE A 94 14.18 -10.20 9.12
N PHE A 95 14.69 -9.22 9.89
CA PHE A 95 14.08 -8.77 11.13
C PHE A 95 12.70 -8.14 10.90
N VAL A 96 12.61 -7.16 9.99
CA VAL A 96 11.33 -6.51 9.62
C VAL A 96 10.39 -7.50 8.92
N PHE A 97 10.91 -8.38 8.06
CA PHE A 97 10.11 -9.45 7.44
C PHE A 97 9.49 -10.37 8.49
N ALA A 98 10.26 -10.83 9.48
CA ALA A 98 9.75 -11.68 10.55
C ALA A 98 8.69 -10.96 11.40
N LEU A 99 8.95 -9.72 11.81
CA LEU A 99 8.00 -8.95 12.62
C LEU A 99 6.71 -8.59 11.85
N ASP A 100 6.79 -8.20 10.58
CA ASP A 100 5.62 -7.90 9.74
C ASP A 100 4.75 -9.15 9.57
N ASN A 101 5.36 -10.30 9.25
CA ASN A 101 4.64 -11.56 9.11
C ASN A 101 4.03 -12.04 10.43
N TRP A 102 4.72 -11.88 11.55
CA TRP A 102 4.20 -12.24 12.88
C TRP A 102 3.00 -11.37 13.27
N ALA A 103 3.11 -10.04 13.12
CA ALA A 103 2.01 -9.12 13.36
C ALA A 103 0.81 -9.42 12.46
N PHE A 104 1.04 -9.65 11.16
CA PHE A 104 -0.04 -9.96 10.22
C PHE A 104 -0.70 -11.33 10.50
N SER A 105 0.09 -12.35 10.87
CA SER A 105 -0.39 -13.66 11.32
C SER A 105 -1.30 -13.55 12.55
N ALA A 106 -0.95 -12.72 13.52
CA ALA A 106 -1.77 -12.49 14.71
C ALA A 106 -3.09 -11.80 14.39
N VAL A 107 -3.10 -10.75 13.55
CA VAL A 107 -4.35 -10.06 13.17
C VAL A 107 -5.26 -10.98 12.35
N LEU A 108 -4.72 -11.72 11.38
CA LEU A 108 -5.52 -12.69 10.64
C LEU A 108 -6.12 -13.76 11.57
N SER A 109 -5.32 -14.27 12.51
CA SER A 109 -5.78 -15.24 13.52
C SER A 109 -6.85 -14.68 14.45
N ARG A 110 -6.83 -13.37 14.75
CA ARG A 110 -7.78 -12.68 15.62
C ARG A 110 -9.16 -12.46 15.00
N PHE A 111 -9.24 -12.26 13.67
CA PHE A 111 -10.45 -11.84 12.96
C PHE A 111 -10.98 -12.83 11.91
N HIS A 112 -10.24 -13.90 11.60
CA HIS A 112 -10.60 -14.88 10.58
C HIS A 112 -10.39 -16.32 11.08
N HIS A 113 -9.24 -16.93 10.78
CA HIS A 113 -8.86 -18.28 11.18
C HIS A 113 -7.44 -18.28 11.74
N PRO A 114 -7.12 -19.15 12.72
CA PRO A 114 -5.75 -19.34 13.18
C PRO A 114 -4.82 -19.67 12.00
N ILE A 115 -3.88 -18.76 11.70
CA ILE A 115 -2.90 -18.89 10.63
C ILE A 115 -1.52 -18.69 11.22
N SER A 116 -0.67 -19.71 11.12
CA SER A 116 0.67 -19.67 11.70
C SER A 116 1.62 -18.77 10.90
N PHE A 117 2.64 -18.22 11.58
CA PHE A 117 3.73 -17.50 10.92
C PHE A 117 4.37 -18.28 9.76
N LYS A 118 4.66 -19.57 9.98
CA LYS A 118 5.35 -20.44 9.00
C LYS A 118 4.53 -20.67 7.73
N GLU A 119 3.21 -20.68 7.85
CA GLU A 119 2.26 -20.82 6.76
C GLU A 119 2.09 -19.51 5.97
N LEU A 120 2.07 -18.38 6.67
CA LEU A 120 1.92 -17.05 6.06
C LEU A 120 3.16 -16.62 5.26
N MET A 121 4.34 -16.94 5.78
CA MET A 121 5.63 -16.41 5.35
C MET A 121 5.97 -16.69 3.87
N PRO A 122 5.82 -17.91 3.31
CA PRO A 122 6.08 -18.17 1.89
C PRO A 122 5.21 -17.30 0.98
N ALA A 123 3.91 -17.22 1.27
CA ALA A 123 2.97 -16.44 0.48
C ALA A 123 3.26 -14.93 0.54
N ARG A 124 3.62 -14.40 1.73
CA ARG A 124 4.08 -13.01 1.86
C ARG A 124 5.39 -12.76 1.10
N ALA A 125 6.37 -13.67 1.16
CA ALA A 125 7.60 -13.55 0.38
C ALA A 125 7.31 -13.43 -1.13
N VAL A 126 6.47 -14.31 -1.68
CA VAL A 126 6.12 -14.27 -3.12
C VAL A 126 5.42 -12.97 -3.52
N THR A 127 4.58 -12.40 -2.65
CA THR A 127 3.92 -11.11 -2.94
C THR A 127 4.89 -9.95 -3.07
N TYR A 128 6.14 -10.06 -2.61
CA TYR A 128 7.16 -9.03 -2.83
C TYR A 128 7.59 -8.89 -4.30
N LEU A 129 7.53 -9.95 -5.10
CA LEU A 129 7.73 -9.86 -6.56
C LEU A 129 6.68 -8.95 -7.20
N ILE A 130 5.43 -9.12 -6.79
CA ILE A 130 4.30 -8.30 -7.28
C ILE A 130 4.40 -6.88 -6.72
N MET A 131 4.87 -6.73 -5.47
CA MET A 131 5.00 -5.43 -4.78
C MET A 131 5.99 -4.49 -5.47
N ILE A 132 7.05 -5.02 -6.07
CA ILE A 132 8.02 -4.26 -6.87
C ILE A 132 7.34 -3.58 -8.07
N LEU A 133 6.35 -4.24 -8.68
CA LEU A 133 5.59 -3.70 -9.81
C LEU A 133 4.42 -2.82 -9.34
N ASN A 134 3.68 -3.27 -8.33
CA ASN A 134 2.55 -2.55 -7.76
C ASN A 134 2.19 -3.05 -6.34
N TYR A 135 2.28 -2.15 -5.35
CA TYR A 135 1.96 -2.45 -3.96
C TYR A 135 0.49 -2.88 -3.73
N GLY A 136 -0.47 -2.27 -4.43
CA GLY A 136 -1.89 -2.63 -4.30
C GLY A 136 -2.20 -4.01 -4.88
N ALA A 137 -1.63 -4.33 -6.04
CA ALA A 137 -1.76 -5.64 -6.68
C ALA A 137 -1.15 -6.75 -5.81
N SER A 138 -0.05 -6.46 -5.09
CA SER A 138 0.57 -7.36 -4.13
C SER A 138 -0.39 -7.79 -3.01
N GLN A 139 -1.09 -6.83 -2.37
CA GLN A 139 -2.08 -7.16 -1.33
C GLN A 139 -3.31 -7.88 -1.91
N GLY A 140 -3.73 -7.54 -3.13
CA GLY A 140 -4.80 -8.24 -3.85
C GLY A 140 -4.46 -9.70 -4.18
N ALA A 141 -3.24 -9.96 -4.64
CA ALA A 141 -2.74 -11.31 -4.89
C ALA A 141 -2.64 -12.14 -3.59
N PHE A 142 -2.22 -11.52 -2.50
CA PHE A 142 -2.21 -12.17 -1.18
C PHE A 142 -3.62 -12.53 -0.68
N ALA A 143 -4.57 -11.60 -0.84
CA ALA A 143 -5.97 -11.83 -0.51
C ALA A 143 -6.60 -12.94 -1.39
N TYR A 144 -6.21 -13.04 -2.65
CA TYR A 144 -6.61 -14.13 -3.54
C TYR A 144 -6.00 -15.48 -3.11
N TYR A 145 -4.72 -15.51 -2.73
CA TYR A 145 -4.07 -16.70 -2.18
C TYR A 145 -4.83 -17.22 -0.95
N LEU A 146 -5.09 -16.36 0.05
CA LEU A 146 -5.83 -16.75 1.26
C LEU A 146 -7.29 -17.15 0.96
N LYS A 147 -7.92 -16.59 -0.08
CA LYS A 147 -9.22 -17.10 -0.54
C LYS A 147 -9.12 -18.53 -1.08
N ARG A 148 -8.05 -18.87 -1.81
CA ARG A 148 -7.87 -20.21 -2.40
C ARG A 148 -7.50 -21.25 -1.34
N THR A 149 -6.56 -20.94 -0.44
CA THR A 149 -6.02 -21.89 0.54
C THR A 149 -6.77 -21.94 1.88
N LYS A 150 -7.46 -20.86 2.26
CA LYS A 150 -8.17 -20.75 3.55
C LYS A 150 -9.66 -20.35 3.43
N GLN A 151 -10.19 -20.23 2.22
CA GLN A 151 -11.56 -19.77 1.95
C GLN A 151 -11.94 -18.39 2.54
N ILE A 152 -10.94 -17.60 2.97
CA ILE A 152 -11.19 -16.27 3.55
C ILE A 152 -11.64 -15.31 2.44
N PRO A 153 -12.76 -14.58 2.59
CA PRO A 153 -13.21 -13.66 1.56
C PRO A 153 -12.20 -12.52 1.31
N ILE A 154 -11.83 -12.28 0.05
CA ILE A 154 -10.84 -11.27 -0.37
C ILE A 154 -11.04 -9.92 0.31
N TRP A 155 -12.28 -9.44 0.38
CA TRP A 155 -12.59 -8.15 0.99
C TRP A 155 -12.24 -8.05 2.48
N GLU A 156 -12.27 -9.16 3.22
CA GLU A 156 -11.97 -9.21 4.65
C GLU A 156 -10.45 -9.22 4.90
N VAL A 157 -9.68 -9.89 4.04
CA VAL A 157 -8.21 -9.76 4.00
C VAL A 157 -7.79 -8.33 3.61
N LEU A 158 -8.46 -7.72 2.63
CA LEU A 158 -8.22 -6.31 2.28
C LEU A 158 -8.62 -5.36 3.42
N GLY A 159 -9.68 -5.67 4.17
CA GLY A 159 -10.02 -4.98 5.41
C GLY A 159 -8.91 -5.09 6.46
N THR A 160 -8.29 -6.27 6.57
CA THR A 160 -7.13 -6.50 7.44
C THR A 160 -5.96 -5.62 7.06
N PHE A 161 -5.64 -5.51 5.77
CA PHE A 161 -4.63 -4.57 5.28
C PHE A 161 -4.97 -3.11 5.59
N ALA A 162 -6.25 -2.72 5.44
CA ALA A 162 -6.68 -1.37 5.78
C ALA A 162 -6.58 -1.07 7.28
N PHE A 163 -6.89 -2.04 8.15
CA PHE A 163 -6.74 -1.91 9.60
C PHE A 163 -5.26 -1.72 10.00
N VAL A 164 -4.36 -2.55 9.45
CA VAL A 164 -2.92 -2.44 9.70
C VAL A 164 -2.39 -1.10 9.18
N ALA A 165 -2.75 -0.72 7.95
CA ALA A 165 -2.33 0.55 7.36
C ALA A 165 -2.85 1.78 8.12
N LEU A 166 -4.04 1.70 8.73
CA LEU A 166 -4.57 2.76 9.59
C LEU A 166 -3.74 2.93 10.86
N VAL A 167 -3.38 1.82 11.53
CA VAL A 167 -2.51 1.83 12.71
C VAL A 167 -1.13 2.38 12.35
N ASP A 168 -0.56 1.94 11.23
CA ASP A 168 0.74 2.41 10.74
C ASP A 168 0.74 3.91 10.43
N LEU A 169 -0.31 4.43 9.79
CA LEU A 169 -0.44 5.85 9.49
C LEU A 169 -0.49 6.70 10.77
N TYR A 170 -1.26 6.29 11.77
CA TYR A 170 -1.28 6.99 13.06
C TYR A 170 0.06 6.89 13.81
N TRP A 171 0.79 5.78 13.66
CA TRP A 171 2.11 5.65 14.24
C TRP A 171 3.13 6.59 13.58
N LEU A 172 3.15 6.67 12.25
CA LEU A 172 3.99 7.63 11.52
C LEU A 172 3.64 9.08 11.86
N ILE A 173 2.35 9.43 11.95
CA ILE A 173 1.91 10.77 12.35
C ILE A 173 2.36 11.07 13.80
N GLY A 174 2.19 10.13 14.73
CA GLY A 174 2.65 10.28 16.11
C GLY A 174 4.15 10.52 16.22
N MET A 175 4.96 9.80 15.44
CA MET A 175 6.41 9.99 15.40
C MET A 175 6.82 11.31 14.74
N ALA A 176 6.15 11.74 13.67
CA ALA A 176 6.37 13.06 13.06
C ALA A 176 6.06 14.20 14.04
N VAL A 177 4.94 14.10 14.76
CA VAL A 177 4.54 15.05 15.81
C VAL A 177 5.57 15.07 16.93
N LEU A 178 6.00 13.90 17.42
CA LEU A 178 7.02 13.79 18.47
C LEU A 178 8.33 14.46 18.04
N GLY A 179 8.84 14.15 16.85
CA GLY A 179 10.05 14.77 16.30
C GLY A 179 9.94 16.30 16.19
N SER A 180 8.76 16.82 15.82
CA SER A 180 8.52 18.27 15.70
C SER A 180 8.62 19.07 17.00
N PHE A 181 8.68 18.42 18.15
CA PHE A 181 8.95 19.09 19.45
C PHE A 181 10.44 19.23 19.76
N PHE A 182 11.30 18.40 19.15
CA PHE A 182 12.75 18.44 19.36
C PHE A 182 13.48 19.20 18.25
N GLU A 183 12.89 19.30 17.07
CA GLU A 183 13.53 19.79 15.86
C GLU A 183 12.60 20.73 15.08
N ASP A 184 13.14 21.90 14.70
CA ASP A 184 12.45 22.87 13.86
C ASP A 184 12.74 22.59 12.39
N PHE A 185 12.02 21.62 11.82
CA PHE A 185 12.13 21.30 10.40
C PHE A 185 11.70 22.49 9.55
N GLN A 186 12.63 23.06 8.77
CA GLN A 186 12.35 24.15 7.85
C GLN A 186 12.45 23.68 6.40
N ILE A 187 11.40 23.92 5.60
CA ILE A 187 11.47 23.77 4.14
C ILE A 187 11.33 25.16 3.53
N ARG A 188 12.36 25.61 2.81
CA ARG A 188 12.41 26.92 2.12
C ARG A 188 12.05 28.11 3.05
N GLY A 189 12.52 28.06 4.30
CA GLY A 189 12.26 29.09 5.32
C GLY A 189 10.88 29.01 6.00
N VAL A 190 10.07 27.99 5.70
CA VAL A 190 8.79 27.75 6.40
C VAL A 190 8.99 26.71 7.51
N HIS A 191 8.74 27.14 8.75
CA HIS A 191 8.72 26.28 9.94
C HIS A 191 7.59 25.24 9.83
N LEU A 192 7.93 23.96 9.68
CA LEU A 192 6.95 22.88 9.59
C LEU A 192 6.40 22.46 10.95
N GLY A 193 7.11 22.73 12.06
CA GLY A 193 6.74 22.26 13.39
C GLY A 193 5.27 22.52 13.77
N PRO A 194 4.76 23.77 13.67
CA PRO A 194 3.35 24.07 13.93
C PRO A 194 2.38 23.32 13.00
N THR A 195 2.72 23.20 11.71
CA THR A 195 1.90 22.53 10.70
C THR A 195 1.80 21.02 10.96
N VAL A 196 2.92 20.37 11.31
CA VAL A 196 2.97 18.95 11.67
C VAL A 196 2.16 18.68 12.94
N ARG A 197 2.28 19.54 13.97
CA ARG A 197 1.46 19.45 15.19
C ARG A 197 -0.03 19.67 14.92
N GLY A 198 -0.39 20.63 14.07
CA GLY A 198 -1.78 20.88 13.67
C GLY A 198 -2.40 19.70 12.92
N PHE A 199 -1.66 19.11 11.96
CA PHE A 199 -2.07 17.89 11.27
C PHE A 199 -2.18 16.70 12.23
N GLY A 200 -1.25 16.59 13.18
CA GLY A 200 -1.29 15.60 14.27
C GLY A 200 -2.54 15.71 15.16
N ALA A 201 -2.90 16.92 15.56
CA ALA A 201 -4.12 17.17 16.34
C ALA A 201 -5.39 16.82 15.54
N PHE A 202 -5.45 17.20 14.26
CA PHE A 202 -6.53 16.80 13.36
C PHE A 202 -6.63 15.27 13.23
N ALA A 203 -5.50 14.58 13.05
CA ALA A 203 -5.43 13.13 12.99
C ALA A 203 -5.89 12.47 14.31
N ALA A 204 -5.49 13.01 15.47
CA ALA A 204 -5.94 12.51 16.77
C ALA A 204 -7.47 12.64 16.94
N VAL A 205 -8.06 13.77 16.53
CA VAL A 205 -9.52 13.95 16.50
C VAL A 205 -10.17 12.96 15.53
N ALA A 206 -9.61 12.75 14.34
CA ALA A 206 -10.10 11.77 13.38
C ALA A 206 -10.07 10.33 13.91
N LEU A 207 -9.02 9.96 14.67
CA LEU A 207 -8.92 8.67 15.34
C LEU A 207 -10.00 8.52 16.44
N ILE A 208 -10.19 9.54 17.26
CA ILE A 208 -11.24 9.55 18.30
C ILE A 208 -12.62 9.39 17.66
N LEU A 209 -12.91 10.14 16.58
CA LEU A 209 -14.18 10.04 15.85
C LEU A 209 -14.36 8.67 15.18
N HIS A 210 -13.29 8.07 14.62
CA HIS A 210 -13.30 6.72 14.07
C HIS A 210 -13.62 5.67 15.14
N LEU A 211 -12.92 5.70 16.28
CA LEU A 211 -13.15 4.78 17.39
C LEU A 211 -14.57 4.95 17.98
N PHE A 212 -15.02 6.20 18.15
CA PHE A 212 -16.37 6.51 18.61
C PHE A 212 -17.43 5.98 17.64
N TYR A 213 -17.24 6.21 16.32
CA TYR A 213 -18.13 5.71 15.29
C TYR A 213 -18.27 4.19 15.34
N TRP A 214 -17.15 3.46 15.35
CA TRP A 214 -17.19 2.00 15.31
C TRP A 214 -17.69 1.37 16.62
N HIS A 215 -17.38 1.93 17.78
CA HIS A 215 -17.75 1.35 19.07
C HIS A 215 -19.17 1.70 19.53
N TYR A 216 -19.64 2.94 19.30
CA TYR A 216 -20.93 3.41 19.82
C TYR A 216 -22.01 3.65 18.75
N TRP A 217 -21.61 4.16 17.58
CA TRP A 217 -22.56 4.63 16.55
C TRP A 217 -22.91 3.58 15.49
N SER A 218 -21.98 2.68 15.16
CA SER A 218 -22.18 1.63 14.14
C SER A 218 -23.38 0.73 14.43
N ASN A 219 -23.70 0.50 15.71
CA ASN A 219 -24.82 -0.30 16.18
C ASN A 219 -26.20 0.41 16.11
N LYS A 220 -26.25 1.72 15.82
CA LYS A 220 -27.54 2.43 15.70
C LYS A 220 -28.26 2.04 14.40
N PRO A 221 -29.61 1.95 14.40
CA PRO A 221 -30.41 1.45 13.27
C PRO A 221 -30.63 2.52 12.18
N TRP A 222 -29.56 3.16 11.72
CA TRP A 222 -29.61 4.18 10.66
C TRP A 222 -29.30 3.58 9.30
N ARG A 223 -29.85 4.15 8.22
CA ARG A 223 -29.64 3.62 6.85
C ARG A 223 -28.15 3.56 6.47
N VAL A 224 -27.37 4.56 6.86
CA VAL A 224 -25.92 4.64 6.55
C VAL A 224 -25.11 3.62 7.34
N THR A 225 -25.37 3.44 8.63
CA THR A 225 -24.66 2.46 9.48
C THR A 225 -24.98 1.03 9.06
N GLN A 226 -26.25 0.74 8.72
CA GLN A 226 -26.65 -0.55 8.13
C GLN A 226 -25.94 -0.83 6.80
N TRP A 227 -25.87 0.16 5.89
CA TRP A 227 -25.17 0.02 4.62
C TRP A 227 -23.66 -0.21 4.78
N LEU A 228 -23.01 0.47 5.75
CA LEU A 228 -21.60 0.27 6.07
C LEU A 228 -21.34 -1.11 6.69
N ARG A 229 -22.20 -1.57 7.62
CA ARG A 229 -22.08 -2.90 8.26
C ARG A 229 -22.20 -4.07 7.27
N GLN A 230 -22.91 -3.91 6.16
CA GLN A 230 -23.00 -4.92 5.09
C GLN A 230 -21.70 -5.08 4.29
N LYS A 231 -20.72 -4.16 4.42
CA LYS A 231 -19.46 -4.24 3.67
C LYS A 231 -18.45 -5.13 4.41
N LYS A 232 -18.19 -6.32 3.85
CA LYS A 232 -17.15 -7.26 4.34
C LYS A 232 -15.78 -6.60 4.60
N PHE A 233 -15.39 -5.63 3.78
CA PHE A 233 -14.17 -4.83 3.98
C PHE A 233 -14.13 -4.07 5.31
N LEU A 234 -15.29 -3.65 5.83
CA LEU A 234 -15.40 -2.90 7.08
C LEU A 234 -15.68 -3.79 8.31
N ARG A 235 -15.85 -5.11 8.12
CA ARG A 235 -16.15 -6.08 9.19
C ARG A 235 -15.14 -5.98 10.33
N ILE A 236 -13.84 -5.92 10.00
CA ILE A 236 -12.77 -5.84 10.99
C ILE A 236 -12.87 -4.59 11.88
N PHE A 237 -13.24 -3.42 11.35
CA PHE A 237 -13.35 -2.19 12.14
C PHE A 237 -14.54 -2.23 13.10
N HIS A 238 -15.60 -2.96 12.74
CA HIS A 238 -16.77 -3.19 13.59
C HIS A 238 -16.50 -4.19 14.72
N GLU A 239 -15.67 -5.20 14.48
CA GLU A 239 -15.30 -6.24 15.45
C GLU A 239 -14.08 -5.89 16.30
N ALA A 240 -13.26 -4.92 15.88
CA ALA A 240 -12.05 -4.54 16.59
C ALA A 240 -12.36 -3.76 17.88
N HIS A 241 -11.91 -4.29 19.01
CA HIS A 241 -11.94 -3.59 20.30
C HIS A 241 -10.74 -2.63 20.40
N LEU A 242 -10.80 -1.64 21.30
CA LEU A 242 -9.67 -0.74 21.57
C LEU A 242 -8.37 -1.51 21.92
N SER A 243 -8.51 -2.67 22.57
CA SER A 243 -7.38 -3.57 22.87
C SER A 243 -6.74 -4.18 21.61
N ASP A 244 -7.49 -4.39 20.52
CA ASP A 244 -6.94 -4.89 19.26
C ASP A 244 -6.12 -3.80 18.55
N TYR A 245 -6.55 -2.53 18.60
CA TYR A 245 -5.73 -1.40 18.14
C TYR A 245 -4.45 -1.24 18.97
N ALA A 246 -4.55 -1.29 20.30
CA ALA A 246 -3.40 -1.15 21.21
C ALA A 246 -2.38 -2.29 21.05
N LYS A 247 -2.85 -3.55 20.96
CA LYS A 247 -2.02 -4.71 20.65
C LYS A 247 -1.34 -4.54 19.29
N MET A 248 -2.08 -4.12 18.27
CA MET A 248 -1.50 -3.93 16.94
C MET A 248 -0.42 -2.85 16.93
N ALA A 249 -0.67 -1.70 17.56
CA ALA A 249 0.33 -0.64 17.69
C ALA A 249 1.60 -1.14 18.38
N LEU A 250 1.47 -1.87 19.50
CA LEU A 250 2.59 -2.46 20.23
C LEU A 250 3.38 -3.47 19.37
N MET A 251 2.69 -4.34 18.63
CA MET A 251 3.33 -5.29 17.71
C MET A 251 4.03 -4.60 16.51
N ARG A 252 3.56 -3.41 16.11
CA ARG A 252 4.16 -2.60 15.04
C ARG A 252 5.28 -1.68 15.53
N THR A 253 5.34 -1.34 16.81
CA THR A 253 6.43 -0.55 17.42
C THR A 253 7.83 -0.98 16.97
N PRO A 254 8.26 -2.26 17.05
CA PRO A 254 9.61 -2.65 16.64
C PRO A 254 9.83 -2.55 15.12
N VAL A 255 8.79 -2.77 14.31
CA VAL A 255 8.85 -2.58 12.84
C VAL A 255 9.10 -1.10 12.51
N HIS A 256 8.32 -0.20 13.11
CA HIS A 256 8.48 1.24 12.91
C HIS A 256 9.78 1.79 13.48
N ALA A 257 10.22 1.30 14.64
CA ALA A 257 11.51 1.65 15.22
C ALA A 257 12.67 1.29 14.26
N SER A 258 12.62 0.12 13.63
CA SER A 258 13.59 -0.26 12.58
C SER A 258 13.47 0.64 11.34
N ILE A 259 12.25 0.84 10.83
CA ILE A 259 11.98 1.66 9.63
C ILE A 259 12.49 3.09 9.79
N ILE A 260 12.34 3.69 10.98
CA ILE A 260 12.79 5.07 11.24
C ILE A 260 14.30 5.12 11.49
N SER A 261 14.84 4.16 12.25
CA SER A 261 16.28 4.09 12.54
C SER A 261 17.13 3.71 11.32
N CYS A 262 16.54 3.16 10.25
CA CYS A 262 17.32 2.68 9.11
C CYS A 262 18.09 3.80 8.41
N MET A 263 17.51 5.00 8.25
CA MET A 263 18.20 6.10 7.58
C MET A 263 19.42 6.57 8.40
N TYR A 264 19.31 6.58 9.73
CA TYR A 264 20.42 6.89 10.63
C TYR A 264 21.57 5.89 10.44
N VAL A 265 21.27 4.58 10.47
CA VAL A 265 22.30 3.53 10.30
C VAL A 265 22.91 3.53 8.89
N VAL A 266 22.12 3.80 7.84
CA VAL A 266 22.65 3.88 6.48
C VAL A 266 23.55 5.11 6.29
N LEU A 267 23.27 6.25 6.94
CA LEU A 267 24.21 7.40 6.91
C LEU A 267 25.56 7.06 7.55
N LEU A 268 25.58 6.27 8.64
CA LEU A 268 26.82 5.80 9.26
C LEU A 268 27.69 4.97 8.29
N THR A 269 27.10 4.25 7.32
CA THR A 269 27.91 3.50 6.34
C THR A 269 28.67 4.39 5.37
N TYR A 270 28.29 5.67 5.24
CA TYR A 270 28.98 6.69 4.45
C TYR A 270 29.96 7.54 5.30
N ASN A 271 30.21 7.16 6.56
CA ASN A 271 30.91 8.00 7.55
C ASN A 271 30.26 9.40 7.68
N ALA A 272 28.93 9.41 7.70
CA ALA A 272 28.11 10.59 7.85
C ALA A 272 27.22 10.46 9.09
N HIS A 273 27.08 11.55 9.83
CA HIS A 273 26.37 11.62 11.10
C HIS A 273 25.30 12.71 11.03
N ALA A 274 24.10 12.40 11.51
CA ALA A 274 23.06 13.37 11.80
C ALA A 274 22.55 13.10 13.22
N PRO A 275 22.08 14.11 13.98
CA PRO A 275 21.48 13.86 15.28
C PRO A 275 20.30 12.90 15.15
N PHE A 276 20.25 11.89 16.01
CA PHE A 276 19.23 10.84 15.90
C PHE A 276 17.80 11.40 15.97
N LEU A 277 17.57 12.45 16.77
CA LEU A 277 16.28 13.14 16.87
C LEU A 277 15.86 13.82 15.55
N THR A 278 16.80 14.41 14.81
CA THR A 278 16.54 14.96 13.47
C THR A 278 16.04 13.88 12.52
N VAL A 279 16.71 12.72 12.49
CA VAL A 279 16.31 11.59 11.65
C VAL A 279 14.95 11.03 12.12
N LEU A 280 14.75 10.89 13.43
CA LEU A 280 13.53 10.39 14.05
C LEU A 280 12.29 11.20 13.65
N GLY A 281 12.41 12.52 13.51
CA GLY A 281 11.31 13.39 13.05
C GLY A 281 11.22 13.53 11.52
N ALA A 282 12.35 13.62 10.82
CA ALA A 282 12.37 13.79 9.36
C ALA A 282 11.85 12.56 8.60
N THR A 283 12.24 11.36 9.03
CA THR A 283 11.92 10.11 8.31
C THR A 283 10.41 9.80 8.27
N PRO A 284 9.63 9.93 9.36
CA PRO A 284 8.18 9.81 9.31
C PRO A 284 7.51 10.84 8.40
N ILE A 285 7.97 12.09 8.38
CA ILE A 285 7.45 13.13 7.48
C ILE A 285 7.70 12.74 6.01
N ALA A 286 8.92 12.30 5.68
CA ALA A 286 9.28 11.83 4.34
C ALA A 286 8.45 10.61 3.90
N PHE A 287 8.16 9.66 4.82
CA PHE A 287 7.31 8.51 4.50
C PHE A 287 5.83 8.85 4.38
N ILE A 288 5.29 9.80 5.15
CA ILE A 288 3.92 10.31 4.95
C ILE A 288 3.78 10.92 3.55
N LEU A 289 4.76 11.70 3.09
CA LEU A 289 4.79 12.22 1.72
C LEU A 289 4.91 11.09 0.68
N GLY A 290 5.69 10.04 0.98
CA GLY A 290 5.82 8.86 0.12
C GLY A 290 4.58 7.95 0.05
N ILE A 291 3.66 8.04 1.01
CA ILE A 291 2.36 7.33 1.00
C ILE A 291 1.36 7.99 0.03
N LEU A 292 1.55 9.28 -0.31
CA LEU A 292 0.68 9.97 -1.26
C LEU A 292 0.74 9.28 -2.64
N PRO A 293 -0.40 9.03 -3.32
CA PRO A 293 -0.47 8.30 -4.58
C PRO A 293 -0.02 9.16 -5.79
N ILE A 294 1.08 9.89 -5.62
CA ILE A 294 1.68 10.82 -6.57
C ILE A 294 2.78 10.10 -7.37
N SER A 295 3.57 9.24 -6.73
CA SER A 295 4.56 8.36 -7.38
C SER A 295 4.47 6.92 -6.85
N PRO A 296 4.90 5.90 -7.63
CA PRO A 296 4.89 4.52 -7.17
C PRO A 296 5.78 4.36 -5.94
N SER A 297 5.20 3.86 -4.84
CA SER A 297 5.91 3.59 -3.58
C SER A 297 6.70 4.79 -3.01
N GLY A 298 6.27 6.03 -3.31
CA GLY A 298 6.95 7.25 -2.86
C GLY A 298 8.31 7.51 -3.53
N LEU A 299 8.64 6.80 -4.62
CA LEU A 299 9.89 6.98 -5.35
C LEU A 299 10.08 8.45 -5.79
N GLY A 300 11.30 8.97 -5.63
CA GLY A 300 11.62 10.37 -5.86
C GLY A 300 11.19 11.28 -4.70
N ILE A 301 9.90 11.29 -4.34
CA ILE A 301 9.32 12.18 -3.30
C ILE A 301 10.01 11.96 -1.95
N THR A 302 10.08 10.71 -1.48
CA THR A 302 10.72 10.37 -0.20
C THR A 302 12.19 10.78 -0.20
N ASN A 303 12.90 10.58 -1.31
CA ASN A 303 14.31 10.98 -1.45
C ASN A 303 14.47 12.50 -1.36
N SER A 304 13.65 13.26 -2.10
CA SER A 304 13.66 14.72 -2.07
C SER A 304 13.31 15.27 -0.69
N ALA A 305 12.34 14.67 0.00
CA ALA A 305 11.96 15.06 1.35
C ALA A 305 13.08 14.79 2.36
N LEU A 306 13.76 13.64 2.27
CA LEU A 306 14.92 13.35 3.12
C LEU A 306 16.07 14.34 2.89
N ILE A 307 16.32 14.76 1.64
CA ILE A 307 17.33 15.80 1.35
C ILE A 307 16.93 17.11 2.03
N GLU A 308 15.74 17.64 1.74
CA GLU A 308 15.27 18.92 2.28
C GLU A 308 15.25 18.95 3.82
N LEU A 309 14.86 17.83 4.46
CA LEU A 309 14.74 17.74 5.92
C LEU A 309 16.05 17.42 6.67
N LEU A 310 17.07 16.85 6.00
CA LEU A 310 18.31 16.41 6.67
C LEU A 310 19.58 17.12 6.21
N GLN A 311 19.61 17.76 5.04
CA GLN A 311 20.84 18.31 4.44
C GLN A 311 21.58 19.31 5.34
N ASN A 312 20.86 20.05 6.19
CA ASN A 312 21.43 21.04 7.10
C ASN A 312 22.03 20.43 8.38
N SER A 313 21.69 19.17 8.69
CA SER A 313 22.07 18.48 9.94
C SER A 313 23.02 17.29 9.72
N VAL A 314 23.29 16.91 8.47
CA VAL A 314 24.25 15.85 8.13
C VAL A 314 25.67 16.41 8.07
N GLN A 315 26.55 15.84 8.89
CA GLN A 315 27.98 16.14 8.97
C GLN A 315 28.80 14.92 8.51
N SER A 316 29.89 15.14 7.80
CA SER A 316 30.83 14.10 7.38
C SER A 316 32.19 14.73 7.06
N PRO A 317 33.32 14.03 7.27
CA PRO A 317 34.64 14.51 6.82
C PRO A 317 34.67 14.86 5.32
N LEU A 318 33.91 14.12 4.49
CA LEU A 318 33.81 14.35 3.04
C LEU A 318 33.01 15.61 2.66
N ILE A 319 32.18 16.11 3.59
CA ILE A 319 31.50 17.41 3.46
C ILE A 319 32.46 18.52 3.90
N ALA A 320 33.21 18.29 4.99
CA ALA A 320 34.19 19.24 5.50
C ALA A 320 35.38 19.48 4.54
N SER A 321 35.79 18.48 3.77
CA SER A 321 36.80 18.63 2.69
C SER A 321 36.24 19.25 1.40
N GLY A 322 34.92 19.44 1.29
CA GLY A 322 34.26 19.96 0.09
C GLY A 322 34.14 18.95 -1.07
N GLU A 323 34.52 17.69 -0.88
CA GLU A 323 34.48 16.65 -1.91
C GLU A 323 33.05 16.18 -2.26
N LEU A 324 32.15 16.17 -1.27
CA LEU A 324 30.75 15.76 -1.42
C LEU A 324 29.81 16.72 -0.70
N THR A 325 28.61 16.90 -1.25
CA THR A 325 27.53 17.63 -0.57
C THR A 325 26.69 16.69 0.30
N ALA A 326 26.09 17.23 1.38
CA ALA A 326 25.16 16.49 2.22
C ALA A 326 24.02 15.86 1.40
N ALA A 327 23.46 16.62 0.45
CA ALA A 327 22.42 16.15 -0.46
C ALA A 327 22.87 14.96 -1.34
N ALA A 328 24.11 14.95 -1.83
CA ALA A 328 24.65 13.82 -2.60
C ALA A 328 24.79 12.55 -1.75
N ILE A 329 25.23 12.69 -0.48
CA ILE A 329 25.30 11.57 0.48
C ILE A 329 23.89 11.05 0.81
N ILE A 330 22.93 11.93 1.13
CA ILE A 330 21.54 11.57 1.45
C ILE A 330 20.87 10.87 0.26
N LEU A 331 21.01 11.40 -0.96
CA LEU A 331 20.39 10.82 -2.15
C LEU A 331 21.07 9.49 -2.55
N SER A 332 22.39 9.39 -2.44
CA SER A 332 23.12 8.14 -2.71
C SER A 332 22.72 7.05 -1.72
N SER A 333 22.71 7.37 -0.42
CA SER A 333 22.33 6.44 0.66
C SER A 333 20.88 5.99 0.59
N SER A 334 19.93 6.89 0.33
CA SER A 334 18.52 6.54 0.22
C SER A 334 18.22 5.70 -1.03
N LEU A 335 18.91 5.95 -2.15
CA LEU A 335 18.81 5.13 -3.35
C LEU A 335 19.43 3.75 -3.15
N LEU A 336 20.63 3.67 -2.58
CA LEU A 336 21.29 2.40 -2.25
C LEU A 336 20.40 1.54 -1.34
N TRP A 337 19.75 2.16 -0.36
CA TRP A 337 18.77 1.52 0.52
C TRP A 337 17.55 0.98 -0.22
N ILE A 338 16.91 1.81 -1.06
CA ILE A 338 15.73 1.42 -1.84
C ILE A 338 16.06 0.25 -2.77
N PHE A 339 17.13 0.35 -3.56
CA PHE A 339 17.52 -0.69 -4.50
C PHE A 339 17.98 -1.98 -3.79
N GLY A 340 18.75 -1.87 -2.70
CA GLY A 340 19.17 -3.02 -1.90
C GLY A 340 17.99 -3.78 -1.30
N ASN A 341 17.01 -3.06 -0.73
CA ASN A 341 15.79 -3.66 -0.19
C ASN A 341 14.91 -4.26 -1.30
N MET A 342 14.79 -3.61 -2.46
CA MET A 342 14.10 -4.19 -3.63
C MET A 342 14.78 -5.46 -4.15
N LEU A 343 16.11 -5.52 -4.16
CA LEU A 343 16.87 -6.70 -4.55
C LEU A 343 16.67 -7.86 -3.57
N LEU A 344 16.76 -7.62 -2.26
CA LEU A 344 16.47 -8.64 -1.24
C LEU A 344 15.02 -9.17 -1.35
N LYS A 345 14.05 -8.27 -1.57
CA LYS A 345 12.65 -8.60 -1.85
C LYS A 345 12.50 -9.49 -3.10
N ALA A 346 13.23 -9.18 -4.17
CA ALA A 346 13.21 -9.98 -5.39
C ALA A 346 13.81 -11.38 -5.19
N ILE A 347 14.98 -11.46 -4.55
CA ILE A 347 15.67 -12.73 -4.26
C ILE A 347 14.79 -13.65 -3.39
N VAL A 348 14.27 -13.12 -2.28
CA VAL A 348 13.46 -13.91 -1.34
C VAL A 348 12.10 -14.28 -1.94
N GLY A 349 11.48 -13.38 -2.70
CA GLY A 349 10.25 -13.68 -3.43
C GLY A 349 10.43 -14.76 -4.49
N ALA A 350 11.52 -14.70 -5.27
CA ALA A 350 11.85 -15.72 -6.27
C ALA A 350 12.15 -17.09 -5.63
N PHE A 351 12.87 -17.12 -4.51
CA PHE A 351 13.15 -18.35 -3.77
C PHE A 351 11.89 -19.08 -3.30
N TYR A 352 10.87 -18.35 -2.80
CA TYR A 352 9.62 -18.95 -2.34
C TYR A 352 8.59 -19.20 -3.45
N LEU A 353 8.74 -18.61 -4.64
CA LEU A 353 7.79 -18.73 -5.77
C LEU A 353 7.53 -20.18 -6.16
N THR A 354 8.58 -21.02 -6.17
CA THR A 354 8.50 -22.44 -6.55
C THR A 354 7.79 -23.34 -5.54
N ARG A 355 7.59 -22.85 -4.30
CA ARG A 355 6.84 -23.55 -3.25
C ARG A 355 5.36 -23.16 -3.35
N VAL A 356 5.08 -21.85 -3.24
CA VAL A 356 3.71 -21.30 -3.23
C VAL A 356 2.94 -21.56 -4.53
N SER A 357 3.63 -21.67 -5.67
CA SER A 357 2.96 -21.98 -6.94
C SER A 357 2.28 -23.35 -6.91
N LYS A 358 2.85 -24.35 -6.22
CA LYS A 358 2.25 -25.68 -6.10
C LYS A 358 0.93 -25.59 -5.33
N ASP A 359 0.99 -25.05 -4.12
CA ASP A 359 -0.17 -24.86 -3.22
C ASP A 359 -1.34 -24.09 -3.87
N LEU A 360 -1.05 -23.18 -4.81
CA LEU A 360 -2.08 -22.38 -5.50
C LEU A 360 -2.81 -23.14 -6.63
N PHE A 361 -2.11 -24.08 -7.27
CA PHE A 361 -2.60 -24.86 -8.41
C PHE A 361 -3.07 -26.28 -8.05
N GLU A 362 -2.81 -26.73 -6.82
CA GLU A 362 -3.49 -27.92 -6.31
C GLU A 362 -5.03 -27.74 -6.37
N PRO A 363 -5.77 -28.77 -6.78
CA PRO A 363 -7.23 -28.74 -6.71
C PRO A 363 -7.66 -28.49 -5.26
N PRO A 364 -8.68 -27.64 -4.99
CA PRO A 364 -9.24 -27.57 -3.66
C PRO A 364 -9.72 -28.97 -3.27
N ALA A 365 -9.31 -29.44 -2.09
CA ALA A 365 -9.69 -30.76 -1.60
C ALA A 365 -11.19 -30.95 -1.76
N THR A 366 -11.59 -32.05 -2.40
CA THR A 366 -13.00 -32.42 -2.51
C THR A 366 -13.51 -32.69 -1.10
N THR A 367 -14.30 -31.75 -0.57
CA THR A 367 -15.07 -32.00 0.65
C THR A 367 -16.06 -33.11 0.31
N ASP A 368 -15.76 -34.34 0.73
CA ASP A 368 -16.64 -35.48 0.52
C ASP A 368 -17.99 -35.20 1.18
N MET A 369 -19.02 -34.95 0.38
CA MET A 369 -20.40 -34.78 0.86
C MET A 369 -21.06 -36.13 1.21
N ASN A 370 -20.28 -37.05 1.79
CA ASN A 370 -20.62 -38.44 2.05
C ASN A 370 -20.53 -38.77 3.55
N THR A 371 -21.08 -37.93 4.41
CA THR A 371 -21.32 -38.26 5.83
C THR A 371 -22.46 -37.45 6.44
N GLU A 372 -23.68 -37.68 5.95
CA GLU A 372 -24.91 -37.56 6.74
C GLU A 372 -26.01 -38.38 6.02
N GLN A 373 -26.22 -39.61 6.51
CA GLN A 373 -27.39 -40.47 6.24
C GLN A 373 -28.19 -40.58 7.53
#